data_AF-A0A9W3XBV3-F1
#
_entry.id   AF-A0A9W3XBV3-F1
#
_cell.length_a   1.000
_cell.length_b   1.000
_cell.length_c   1.000
_cell.angle_alpha   90.00
_cell.angle_beta   90.00
_cell.angle_gamma   90.00
#
_symmetry.space_group_name_H-M   'P 1'
#
loop_
_entity.id
_entity.type
_entity.pdbx_description
1 polymer ?
#
loop_
_entity_poly.entity_id
_entity_poly.type
_entity_poly.pdbx_seq_one_letter_code
_entity_poly.pdbx_strand_id
1 'polypeptide(L)'
;MIRKIYVPFLIVGILFTNFLSSVNSIYASEIYTTNSLNKPSHFVHKETRSSEIKINGVTYKWMEKSYSGTNRGMLFNPGRHEYQFKPNPHDDPWYNKNQGKFYSQVAKQVETKGNSDKWTPDKWPSSIRGISVNGISYTLE
;
A
#
# COMPACT_ATOMS: atom_id res chain seq x y z
N MET A 1 17.13 5.26 -66.30
CA MET A 1 15.98 5.98 -65.72
C MET A 1 15.60 5.31 -64.40
N ILE A 2 15.85 5.95 -63.25
CA ILE A 2 15.46 5.43 -61.93
C ILE A 2 14.36 6.34 -61.39
N ARG A 3 13.15 5.79 -61.20
CA ARG A 3 12.02 6.50 -60.59
C ARG A 3 12.08 6.34 -59.07
N LYS A 4 12.15 7.46 -58.35
CA LYS A 4 11.90 7.53 -56.91
C LYS A 4 10.40 7.35 -56.68
N ILE A 5 10.00 6.47 -55.76
CA ILE A 5 8.63 6.39 -55.26
C ILE A 5 8.66 6.61 -53.75
N TYR A 6 7.83 7.56 -53.32
CA TYR A 6 7.68 8.10 -51.98
C TYR A 6 6.64 7.30 -51.19
N VAL A 7 6.84 7.26 -49.88
CA VAL A 7 6.09 6.55 -48.82
C VAL A 7 4.73 7.24 -48.53
N PRO A 8 3.81 6.62 -47.78
CA PRO A 8 3.72 7.08 -46.38
C PRO A 8 3.46 5.99 -45.32
N PHE A 9 4.03 6.29 -44.15
CA PHE A 9 3.84 5.66 -42.84
C PHE A 9 2.38 5.74 -42.38
N LEU A 10 1.88 4.67 -41.74
CA LEU A 10 0.61 4.68 -41.01
C LEU A 10 0.92 4.76 -39.49
N ILE A 11 0.51 5.86 -38.87
CA ILE A 11 0.54 6.07 -37.41
C ILE A 11 -0.77 5.55 -36.84
N VAL A 12 -0.73 4.55 -35.95
CA VAL A 12 -1.92 4.09 -35.21
C VAL A 12 -2.00 4.84 -33.88
N GLY A 13 -3.06 5.65 -33.74
CA GLY A 13 -3.31 6.52 -32.60
C GLY A 13 -3.80 5.79 -31.36
N ILE A 14 -3.34 6.27 -30.21
CA ILE A 14 -3.80 5.93 -28.87
C ILE A 14 -5.05 6.76 -28.57
N LEU A 15 -6.17 6.12 -28.21
CA LEU A 15 -7.36 6.81 -27.70
C LEU A 15 -7.36 6.80 -26.17
N PHE A 16 -7.14 7.99 -25.61
CA PHE A 16 -7.40 8.35 -24.22
C PHE A 16 -8.81 8.94 -24.14
N THR A 17 -9.67 8.50 -23.22
CA THR A 17 -10.92 9.20 -22.90
C THR A 17 -10.92 9.67 -21.44
N ASN A 18 -11.20 10.97 -21.28
CA ASN A 18 -11.32 11.72 -20.04
C ASN A 18 -12.73 11.53 -19.44
N PHE A 19 -12.83 11.29 -18.13
CA PHE A 19 -13.16 12.26 -17.07
C PHE A 19 -14.63 12.69 -17.01
N LEU A 20 -15.31 12.35 -15.90
CA LEU A 20 -16.43 13.12 -15.36
C LEU A 20 -16.46 12.97 -13.83
N SER A 21 -16.36 14.10 -13.15
CA SER A 21 -16.56 14.25 -11.71
C SER A 21 -18.04 14.50 -11.42
N SER A 22 -18.56 13.99 -10.31
CA SER A 22 -19.60 14.70 -9.57
C SER A 22 -19.50 14.37 -8.08
N VAL A 23 -19.59 15.42 -7.27
CA VAL A 23 -19.64 15.44 -5.81
C VAL A 23 -21.10 15.59 -5.40
N ASN A 24 -21.57 14.82 -4.41
CA ASN A 24 -22.44 15.33 -3.36
C ASN A 24 -22.60 14.32 -2.22
N SER A 25 -22.93 14.90 -1.07
CA SER A 25 -22.63 14.45 0.28
C SER A 25 -23.91 14.00 1.04
N ILE A 26 -23.69 13.51 2.27
CA ILE A 26 -24.56 13.55 3.47
C ILE A 26 -25.47 12.34 3.78
N TYR A 27 -25.01 11.62 4.82
CA TYR A 27 -25.65 11.13 6.05
C TYR A 27 -26.79 10.09 6.11
N ALA A 28 -26.61 9.25 7.15
CA ALA A 28 -27.58 8.53 7.98
C ALA A 28 -28.25 7.30 7.34
N SER A 29 -28.56 6.21 8.03
CA SER A 29 -28.17 5.59 9.31
C SER A 29 -29.00 4.29 9.35
N GLU A 30 -28.50 3.26 10.05
CA GLU A 30 -29.23 2.04 10.46
C GLU A 30 -29.60 1.05 9.33
N ILE A 31 -29.30 -0.24 9.51
CA ILE A 31 -30.26 -1.35 9.67
C ILE A 31 -29.47 -2.57 10.18
N TYR A 32 -29.98 -3.19 11.26
CA TYR A 32 -29.54 -4.48 11.80
C TYR A 32 -30.05 -5.67 10.95
N THR A 33 -29.15 -6.64 10.75
CA THR A 33 -29.33 -8.10 10.63
C THR A 33 -30.61 -8.68 10.01
N THR A 34 -30.48 -9.39 8.88
CA THR A 34 -31.02 -10.76 8.70
C THR A 34 -30.11 -11.59 7.78
N ASN A 35 -30.00 -12.88 8.10
CA ASN A 35 -29.15 -13.88 7.48
C ASN A 35 -29.50 -14.20 6.02
N SER A 36 -28.49 -14.70 5.31
CA SER A 36 -28.54 -15.79 4.31
C SER A 36 -28.12 -15.44 2.87
N LEU A 37 -27.05 -16.12 2.45
CA LEU A 37 -26.53 -16.37 1.10
C LEU A 37 -26.14 -15.19 0.19
N ASN A 38 -24.84 -15.22 -0.17
CA ASN A 38 -24.19 -14.58 -1.32
C ASN A 38 -24.13 -13.05 -1.35
N LYS A 39 -23.07 -12.47 -0.77
CA LYS A 39 -22.68 -11.07 -1.05
C LYS A 39 -21.14 -10.92 -1.09
N PRO A 40 -20.57 -10.23 -2.09
CA PRO A 40 -19.13 -10.03 -2.23
C PRO A 40 -18.57 -9.29 -1.01
N SER A 41 -17.36 -9.67 -0.62
CA SER A 41 -16.68 -9.28 0.61
C SER A 41 -16.53 -7.76 0.78
N HIS A 42 -17.53 -7.11 1.36
CA HIS A 42 -17.36 -5.83 2.04
C HIS A 42 -16.70 -6.13 3.39
N PHE A 43 -15.37 -6.18 3.39
CA PHE A 43 -14.57 -6.30 4.61
C PHE A 43 -14.78 -5.05 5.46
N VAL A 44 -15.57 -5.19 6.53
CA VAL A 44 -15.52 -4.27 7.66
C VAL A 44 -14.13 -4.41 8.25
N HIS A 45 -13.23 -3.51 7.88
CA HIS A 45 -11.84 -3.50 8.32
C HIS A 45 -11.83 -3.09 9.80
N LYS A 46 -12.00 -4.06 10.70
CA LYS A 46 -11.39 -3.94 12.03
C LYS A 46 -9.92 -3.70 11.74
N GLU A 47 -9.47 -2.47 11.96
CA GLU A 47 -8.10 -2.00 11.71
C GLU A 47 -7.12 -2.87 12.48
N THR A 48 -6.75 -3.97 11.86
CA THR A 48 -5.92 -4.98 12.48
C THR A 48 -4.50 -4.48 12.26
N ARG A 49 -3.71 -4.41 13.34
CA ARG A 49 -2.26 -4.14 13.28
C ARG A 49 -1.49 -5.31 12.67
N SER A 50 -2.16 -6.11 11.83
CA SER A 50 -1.64 -7.18 11.01
C SER A 50 -2.59 -7.44 9.83
N SER A 51 -2.01 -7.68 8.67
CA SER A 51 -2.73 -8.08 7.45
C SER A 51 -1.73 -8.72 6.48
N GLU A 52 -2.11 -8.85 5.21
CA GLU A 52 -1.28 -9.42 4.16
C GLU A 52 -0.96 -8.38 3.07
N ILE A 53 0.22 -8.50 2.48
CA ILE A 53 0.62 -7.84 1.23
C ILE A 53 1.27 -8.85 0.28
N LYS A 54 1.34 -8.54 -1.01
CA LYS A 54 1.95 -9.43 -2.00
C LYS A 54 3.12 -8.75 -2.71
N ILE A 55 4.34 -9.22 -2.44
CA ILE A 55 5.58 -8.72 -3.03
C ILE A 55 6.14 -9.77 -3.97
N ASN A 56 6.32 -9.41 -5.23
CA ASN A 56 6.90 -10.25 -6.27
C ASN A 56 6.28 -11.65 -6.33
N GLY A 57 4.95 -11.73 -6.20
CA GLY A 57 4.23 -13.00 -6.23
C GLY A 57 4.10 -13.70 -4.87
N VAL A 58 4.88 -13.33 -3.86
CA VAL A 58 4.89 -13.95 -2.52
C VAL A 58 3.99 -13.18 -1.56
N THR A 59 3.12 -13.88 -0.86
CA THR A 59 2.27 -13.31 0.19
C THR A 59 3.06 -13.17 1.49
N TYR A 60 3.08 -11.97 2.04
CA TYR A 60 3.66 -11.67 3.34
C TYR A 60 2.59 -11.24 4.33
N LYS A 61 2.54 -11.89 5.49
CA LYS A 61 1.84 -11.38 6.66
C LYS A 61 2.70 -10.31 7.31
N TRP A 62 2.14 -9.13 7.50
CA TRP A 62 2.78 -8.06 8.25
C TRP A 62 2.12 -7.90 9.61
N MET A 63 2.88 -7.41 10.59
CA MET A 63 2.35 -7.01 11.90
C MET A 63 3.18 -5.91 12.53
N GLU A 64 2.55 -5.14 13.42
CA GLU A 64 3.25 -4.21 14.32
C GLU A 64 4.29 -4.96 15.16
N LYS A 65 5.48 -4.36 15.27
CA LYS A 65 6.56 -4.81 16.14
C LYS A 65 6.89 -3.69 17.15
N SER A 66 6.81 -4.03 18.43
CA SER A 66 7.27 -3.16 19.51
C SER A 66 8.74 -3.43 19.81
N TYR A 67 9.50 -2.36 20.03
CA TYR A 67 10.87 -2.37 20.53
C TYR A 67 10.89 -1.83 21.96
N SER A 68 12.07 -1.82 22.59
CA SER A 68 12.22 -1.23 23.93
C SER A 68 11.68 0.20 23.97
N GLY A 69 10.93 0.52 25.03
CA GLY A 69 10.27 1.81 25.20
C GLY A 69 9.11 2.05 24.22
N THR A 70 9.06 3.23 23.64
CA THR A 70 8.00 3.67 22.72
C THR A 70 8.33 3.42 21.26
N ASN A 71 9.46 2.79 20.93
CA ASN A 71 9.83 2.57 19.54
C ASN A 71 8.93 1.52 18.87
N ARG A 72 8.59 1.76 17.60
CA ARG A 72 7.67 0.93 16.82
C ARG A 72 8.27 0.57 15.47
N GLY A 73 7.81 -0.54 14.93
CA GLY A 73 8.23 -1.04 13.64
C GLY A 73 7.24 -2.03 13.06
N MET A 74 7.68 -2.73 12.01
CA MET A 74 6.92 -3.76 11.32
C MET A 74 7.76 -5.02 11.13
N LEU A 75 7.09 -6.16 11.23
CA LEU A 75 7.60 -7.47 10.88
C LEU A 75 6.83 -7.99 9.66
N PHE A 76 7.54 -8.53 8.67
CA PHE A 76 6.99 -9.23 7.51
C PHE A 76 7.42 -10.70 7.51
N ASN A 77 6.47 -11.62 7.33
CA ASN A 77 6.67 -13.06 7.29
C ASN A 77 6.05 -13.67 6.03
N PRO A 78 6.68 -14.66 5.36
CA PRO A 78 7.83 -15.45 5.79
C PRO A 78 9.17 -14.67 5.76
N GLY A 79 10.21 -15.21 6.39
CA GLY A 79 11.57 -14.64 6.35
C GLY A 79 11.96 -13.72 7.52
N ARG A 80 11.00 -13.35 8.39
CA ARG A 80 11.21 -12.50 9.56
C ARG A 80 11.92 -11.17 9.26
N HIS A 81 11.41 -10.44 8.28
CA HIS A 81 11.93 -9.12 7.92
C HIS A 81 11.41 -8.08 8.92
N GLU A 82 12.25 -7.70 9.87
CA GLU A 82 11.92 -6.78 10.97
C GLU A 82 12.54 -5.41 10.69
N TYR A 83 11.74 -4.36 10.83
CA TYR A 83 12.18 -2.97 10.62
C TYR A 83 11.60 -2.07 11.69
N GLN A 84 12.43 -1.21 12.28
CA GLN A 84 12.04 -0.13 13.15
C GLN A 84 11.76 1.14 12.34
N PHE A 85 10.77 1.93 12.75
CA PHE A 85 10.47 3.22 12.14
C PHE A 85 11.38 4.33 12.66
N LYS A 86 11.77 5.21 11.74
CA LYS A 86 12.46 6.47 12.02
C LYS A 86 11.92 7.60 11.16
N PRO A 87 11.40 8.69 11.73
CA PRO A 87 11.26 8.96 13.17
C PRO A 87 10.29 7.99 13.87
N ASN A 88 10.27 8.00 15.21
CA ASN A 88 9.36 7.15 15.97
C ASN A 88 7.91 7.64 15.72
N PRO A 89 6.99 6.79 15.22
CA PRO A 89 5.64 7.23 14.92
C PRO A 89 4.84 7.65 16.15
N HIS A 90 5.23 7.24 17.37
CA HIS A 90 4.58 7.75 18.60
C HIS A 90 4.74 9.26 18.81
N ASP A 91 5.73 9.88 18.17
CA ASP A 91 5.94 11.34 18.22
C ASP A 91 4.89 12.10 17.38
N ASP A 92 4.12 11.41 16.53
CA ASP A 92 3.00 11.98 15.78
C ASP A 92 1.66 11.77 16.53
N PRO A 93 0.98 12.84 16.97
CA PRO A 93 -0.35 12.75 17.57
C PRO A 93 -1.40 12.09 16.68
N TRP A 94 -1.27 12.22 15.35
CA TRP A 94 -2.18 11.57 14.41
C TRP A 94 -2.01 10.06 14.43
N TYR A 95 -0.77 9.57 14.42
CA TYR A 95 -0.48 8.14 14.54
C TYR A 95 -1.13 7.54 15.78
N ASN A 96 -0.99 8.20 16.94
CA ASN A 96 -1.53 7.70 18.21
C ASN A 96 -3.04 7.40 18.14
N LYS A 97 -3.79 8.11 17.29
CA LYS A 97 -5.23 7.93 17.04
C LYS A 97 -5.56 7.06 15.82
N ASN A 98 -4.60 6.79 14.93
CA ASN A 98 -4.80 6.15 13.62
C ASN A 98 -3.80 5.02 13.35
N GLN A 99 -3.41 4.26 14.38
CA GLN A 99 -2.33 3.26 14.27
C GLN A 99 -2.61 2.22 13.18
N GLY A 100 -3.83 1.69 13.08
CA GLY A 100 -4.15 0.71 12.03
C GLY A 100 -4.02 1.28 10.62
N LYS A 101 -4.56 2.48 10.37
CA LYS A 101 -4.37 3.19 9.09
C LYS A 101 -2.91 3.41 8.77
N PHE A 102 -2.12 3.83 9.75
CA PHE A 102 -0.69 4.04 9.59
C PHE A 102 -0.01 2.76 9.07
N TYR A 103 -0.21 1.64 9.78
CA TYR A 103 0.42 0.37 9.41
C TYR A 103 -0.02 -0.12 8.03
N SER A 104 -1.31 -0.02 7.71
CA SER A 104 -1.84 -0.40 6.40
C SER A 104 -1.26 0.47 5.27
N GLN A 105 -1.08 1.79 5.49
CA GLN A 105 -0.48 2.70 4.51
C GLN A 105 1.02 2.44 4.31
N VAL A 106 1.75 2.15 5.39
CA VAL A 106 3.16 1.73 5.30
C VAL A 106 3.25 0.43 4.51
N ALA A 107 2.49 -0.59 4.89
CA ALA A 107 2.51 -1.91 4.24
C ALA A 107 2.28 -1.80 2.72
N LYS A 108 1.31 -0.96 2.30
CA LYS A 108 1.01 -0.75 0.88
C LYS A 108 2.15 -0.08 0.11
N GLN A 109 2.87 0.84 0.75
CA GLN A 109 4.04 1.48 0.13
C GLN A 109 5.24 0.52 0.06
N VAL A 110 5.44 -0.31 1.09
CA VAL A 110 6.43 -1.39 1.08
C VAL A 110 6.12 -2.39 -0.03
N GLU A 111 4.84 -2.78 -0.19
CA GLU A 111 4.39 -3.63 -1.29
C GLU A 111 4.74 -3.02 -2.66
N THR A 112 4.45 -1.73 -2.85
CA THR A 112 4.72 -1.03 -4.11
C THR A 112 6.21 -1.02 -4.43
N LYS A 113 7.06 -0.70 -3.45
CA LYS A 113 8.52 -0.69 -3.62
C LYS A 113 9.07 -2.08 -3.87
N GLY A 114 8.69 -3.06 -3.05
CA GLY A 114 9.14 -4.44 -3.21
C GLY A 114 8.72 -5.06 -4.55
N ASN A 115 7.56 -4.69 -5.09
CA ASN A 115 7.16 -5.11 -6.43
C ASN A 115 7.99 -4.43 -7.53
N SER A 116 8.23 -3.12 -7.42
CA SER A 116 9.08 -2.38 -8.36
C SER A 116 10.50 -2.96 -8.42
N ASP A 117 11.07 -3.23 -7.25
CA ASP A 117 12.45 -3.68 -7.08
C ASP A 117 12.57 -5.22 -7.11
N LYS A 118 11.44 -5.92 -7.30
CA LYS A 118 11.34 -7.38 -7.37
C LYS A 118 12.00 -8.10 -6.20
N TRP A 119 11.74 -7.64 -4.97
CA TRP A 119 12.28 -8.29 -3.77
C TRP A 119 11.85 -9.75 -3.70
N THR A 120 12.77 -10.60 -3.29
CA THR A 120 12.53 -12.01 -3.01
C THR A 120 12.68 -12.25 -1.50
N PRO A 121 12.24 -13.39 -0.95
CA PRO A 121 12.38 -13.67 0.49
C PRO A 121 13.80 -13.54 1.04
N ASP A 122 14.82 -13.73 0.20
CA ASP A 122 16.25 -13.61 0.53
C ASP A 122 16.85 -12.24 0.20
N LYS A 123 16.12 -11.35 -0.48
CA LYS A 123 16.61 -10.06 -0.98
C LYS A 123 15.75 -8.88 -0.55
N TRP A 124 15.48 -8.82 0.74
CA TRP A 124 14.94 -7.62 1.37
C TRP A 124 16.08 -6.63 1.65
N PRO A 125 15.88 -5.32 1.41
CA PRO A 125 16.90 -4.34 1.71
C PRO A 125 17.07 -4.19 3.22
N SER A 126 18.27 -3.80 3.67
CA SER A 126 18.51 -3.49 5.09
C SER A 126 17.80 -2.24 5.57
N SER A 127 17.37 -1.37 4.65
CA SER A 127 16.52 -0.22 4.98
C SER A 127 15.57 0.11 3.84
N ILE A 128 14.35 0.57 4.18
CA ILE A 128 13.33 1.00 3.22
C ILE A 128 13.05 2.48 3.45
N ARG A 129 13.45 3.30 2.49
CA ARG A 129 13.30 4.77 2.54
C ARG A 129 12.08 5.24 1.75
N GLY A 130 11.73 6.52 1.90
CA GLY A 130 10.70 7.17 1.10
C GLY A 130 9.29 6.63 1.38
N ILE A 131 9.04 6.18 2.61
CA ILE A 131 7.69 5.86 3.09
C ILE A 131 7.11 7.15 3.66
N SER A 132 5.96 7.61 3.17
CA SER A 132 5.34 8.85 3.65
C SER A 132 3.94 8.56 4.18
N VAL A 133 3.68 8.93 5.44
CA VAL A 133 2.37 8.79 6.07
C VAL A 133 2.04 10.09 6.78
N ASN A 134 0.83 10.63 6.53
CA ASN A 134 0.38 11.87 7.14
C ASN A 134 1.38 13.05 6.99
N GLY A 135 2.06 13.13 5.83
CA GLY A 135 3.04 14.18 5.57
C GLY A 135 4.40 14.01 6.26
N ILE A 136 4.60 12.92 7.01
CA ILE A 136 5.87 12.58 7.65
C ILE A 136 6.57 11.50 6.83
N SER A 137 7.84 11.74 6.51
CA SER A 137 8.69 10.75 5.86
C SER A 137 9.35 9.83 6.89
N TYR A 138 9.16 8.54 6.71
CA TYR A 138 9.75 7.47 7.50
C TYR A 138 10.80 6.68 6.71
N THR A 139 11.80 6.22 7.45
CA THR A 139 12.69 5.13 7.08
C THR A 139 12.38 3.93 7.96
N LEU A 140 12.38 2.75 7.36
CA LEU A 140 12.31 1.46 8.04
C LEU A 140 13.73 0.91 8.08
N GLU A 141 14.33 0.77 9.25
CA GLU A 141 15.73 0.35 9.48
C GLU A 141 15.88 -0.82 10.46
#